data_AF-A0A2V6CEM8-F1
#
_entry.id   AF-A0A2V6CEM8-F1
#
_cell.length_a   1.000
_cell.length_b   1.000
_cell.length_c   1.000
_cell.angle_alpha   90.00
_cell.angle_beta   90.00
_cell.angle_gamma   90.00
#
_symmetry.space_group_name_H-M   'P 1'
#
loop_
_entity.id
_entity.type
_entity.pdbx_description
1 polymer ?
#
loop_
_entity_poly.entity_id
_entity_poly.type
_entity_poly.pdbx_seq_one_letter_code
_entity_poly.pdbx_strand_id
1 'polypeptide(L)'
;AVSFDMLDAQFSHVNEDCTFETLTKRFVIRDKAVQKIGEMIHDADLEDDKFQRTECIGIDRILKGCAKEGLPDEEILRRGFECFDALYSFLQRR
;
A
#
# COMPACT_ATOMS: atom_id res chain seq x y z
N ALA A 1 3.82 -0.47 20.69
CA ALA A 1 3.54 -0.48 19.23
C ALA A 1 4.77 -1.03 18.50
N VAL A 2 4.59 -1.60 17.31
CA VAL A 2 5.69 -2.01 16.42
C VAL A 2 5.94 -0.87 15.43
N SER A 3 7.19 -0.42 15.29
CA SER A 3 7.54 0.61 14.31
C SER A 3 7.67 0.02 12.90
N PHE A 4 7.29 0.82 11.91
CA PHE A 4 7.49 0.52 10.50
C PHE A 4 7.79 1.81 9.73
N ASP A 5 8.48 1.70 8.60
CA ASP A 5 8.76 2.79 7.66
C ASP A 5 9.36 4.05 8.33
N MET A 6 10.30 3.82 9.24
CA MET A 6 11.06 4.85 9.93
C MET A 6 12.53 4.42 10.01
N LEU A 7 13.42 5.37 10.30
CA LEU A 7 14.83 5.08 10.55
C LEU A 7 14.95 3.98 11.62
N ASP A 8 15.77 2.96 11.36
CA ASP A 8 16.00 1.79 12.22
C ASP A 8 14.76 0.92 12.53
N ALA A 9 13.65 1.09 11.81
CA ALA A 9 12.48 0.23 11.98
C ALA A 9 12.76 -1.20 11.50
N GLN A 10 12.23 -2.19 12.24
CA GLN A 10 12.37 -3.60 11.89
C GLN A 10 11.69 -3.96 10.55
N PHE A 11 10.67 -3.19 10.18
CA PHE A 11 9.94 -3.25 8.93
C PHE A 11 10.10 -1.90 8.23
N SER A 12 10.91 -1.85 7.19
CA SER A 12 11.11 -0.67 6.35
C SER A 12 11.30 -1.18 4.92
N HIS A 13 11.62 -0.30 3.98
CA HIS A 13 12.05 -0.69 2.65
C HIS A 13 13.31 -1.57 2.75
N VAL A 14 13.32 -2.67 2.01
CA VAL A 14 14.45 -3.61 1.99
C VAL A 14 14.80 -3.91 0.55
N ASN A 15 16.02 -3.52 0.14
CA ASN A 15 16.44 -3.56 -1.26
C ASN A 15 15.50 -2.73 -2.14
N GLU A 16 14.77 -3.40 -3.04
CA GLU A 16 13.79 -2.79 -3.94
C GLU A 16 12.36 -2.94 -3.41
N ASP A 17 12.14 -3.58 -2.26
CA ASP A 17 10.78 -3.82 -1.76
C ASP A 17 10.30 -2.63 -0.93
N CYS A 18 9.04 -2.20 -1.16
CA CYS A 18 8.38 -1.28 -0.25
C CYS A 18 8.07 -1.93 1.10
N THR A 19 7.67 -1.14 2.10
CA THR A 19 7.35 -1.68 3.44
C THR A 19 6.24 -2.74 3.38
N PHE A 20 5.24 -2.58 2.51
CA PHE A 20 4.16 -3.56 2.34
C PHE A 20 4.67 -4.90 1.79
N GLU A 21 5.51 -4.87 0.76
CA GLU A 21 6.15 -6.06 0.20
C GLU A 21 7.05 -6.75 1.23
N THR A 22 7.81 -5.98 2.00
CA THR A 22 8.64 -6.50 3.09
C THR A 22 7.79 -7.24 4.13
N LEU A 23 6.64 -6.68 4.52
CA LEU A 23 5.71 -7.33 5.44
C LEU A 23 5.14 -8.62 4.86
N THR A 24 4.62 -8.60 3.63
CA THR A 24 4.04 -9.80 3.00
C THR A 24 5.06 -10.93 2.88
N LYS A 25 6.33 -10.62 2.56
CA LYS A 25 7.44 -11.60 2.53
C LYS A 25 7.79 -12.13 3.92
N ARG A 26 7.97 -11.25 4.91
CA ARG A 26 8.32 -11.62 6.30
C ARG A 26 7.26 -12.52 6.95
N PHE A 27 5.97 -12.27 6.67
CA PHE A 27 4.86 -13.05 7.22
C PHE A 27 4.40 -14.19 6.31
N VAL A 28 5.09 -14.44 5.19
CA VAL A 28 4.81 -15.55 4.27
C VAL A 28 3.36 -15.52 3.75
N ILE A 29 2.86 -14.33 3.44
CA ILE A 29 1.52 -14.15 2.87
C ILE A 29 1.55 -14.55 1.39
N ARG A 30 0.85 -15.62 1.04
CA ARG A 30 0.85 -16.23 -0.31
C ARG A 30 -0.41 -15.92 -1.13
N ASP A 31 -1.26 -15.03 -0.64
CA ASP A 31 -2.48 -14.64 -1.33
C ASP A 31 -2.16 -13.84 -2.60
N LYS A 32 -2.71 -14.28 -3.75
CA LYS A 32 -2.44 -13.67 -5.05
C LYS A 32 -3.06 -12.28 -5.21
N ALA A 33 -4.19 -12.00 -4.57
CA ALA A 33 -4.77 -10.67 -4.56
C ALA A 33 -3.90 -9.73 -3.72
N VAL A 34 -3.39 -10.19 -2.57
CA VAL A 34 -2.43 -9.41 -1.76
C VAL A 34 -1.14 -9.13 -2.54
N GLN A 35 -0.60 -10.11 -3.27
CA GLN A 35 0.59 -9.89 -4.10
C GLN A 35 0.39 -8.80 -5.16
N LYS A 36 -0.75 -8.81 -5.85
CA LYS A 36 -1.09 -7.76 -6.83
C LYS A 36 -1.22 -6.39 -6.18
N ILE A 37 -1.83 -6.31 -5.00
CA ILE A 37 -1.89 -5.06 -4.24
C ILE A 37 -0.48 -4.59 -3.87
N GLY A 38 0.43 -5.51 -3.53
CA GLY A 38 1.84 -5.20 -3.30
C GLY A 38 2.52 -4.54 -4.49
N GLU A 39 2.37 -5.11 -5.70
CA GLU A 39 2.88 -4.51 -6.94
C GLU A 39 2.31 -3.10 -7.17
N MET A 40 1.01 -2.90 -6.90
CA MET A 40 0.36 -1.60 -7.08
C MET A 40 0.86 -0.56 -6.06
N ILE A 41 1.03 -0.95 -4.79
CA ILE A 41 1.57 -0.07 -3.74
C ILE A 41 3.03 0.27 -4.03
N HIS A 42 3.83 -0.69 -4.51
CA HIS A 42 5.21 -0.47 -4.93
C HIS A 42 5.32 0.67 -5.92
N ASP A 43 4.56 0.63 -7.01
CA ASP A 43 4.61 1.68 -8.04
C ASP A 43 4.15 3.05 -7.50
N ALA A 44 3.23 3.08 -6.54
CA ALA A 44 2.76 4.33 -5.92
C ALA A 44 3.76 4.92 -4.91
N ASP A 45 4.58 4.08 -4.28
CA ASP A 45 5.48 4.45 -3.19
C ASP A 45 6.92 4.72 -3.67
N LEU A 46 7.44 3.89 -4.57
CA LEU A 46 8.81 3.98 -5.09
C LEU A 46 8.91 4.83 -6.37
N GLU A 47 7.81 5.00 -7.11
CA GLU A 47 7.74 5.77 -8.36
C GLU A 47 8.83 5.35 -9.39
N ASP A 48 9.21 4.07 -9.42
CA ASP A 48 10.27 3.52 -10.29
C ASP A 48 9.75 2.81 -11.56
N ASP A 49 8.42 2.84 -11.78
CA ASP A 49 7.71 2.24 -12.90
C ASP A 49 7.93 0.72 -13.08
N LYS A 50 8.31 -0.01 -12.03
CA LYS A 50 8.68 -1.43 -12.11
C LYS A 50 7.55 -2.35 -12.59
N PHE A 51 6.32 -2.17 -12.09
CA PHE A 51 5.18 -3.04 -12.42
C PHE A 51 4.16 -2.38 -13.36
N GLN A 52 4.24 -1.06 -13.53
CA GLN A 52 3.36 -0.26 -14.39
C GLN A 52 1.85 -0.40 -14.05
N ARG A 53 1.53 -0.59 -12.77
CA ARG A 53 0.19 -0.69 -12.18
C ARG A 53 -0.34 0.69 -11.79
N THR A 54 -1.19 1.25 -12.66
CA THR A 54 -1.67 2.63 -12.48
C THR A 54 -2.83 2.79 -11.50
N GLU A 55 -3.43 1.69 -11.04
CA GLU A 55 -4.63 1.70 -10.20
C GLU A 55 -4.38 2.32 -8.81
N CYS A 56 -3.29 1.94 -8.13
CA CYS A 56 -2.97 2.51 -6.81
C CYS A 56 -2.44 3.95 -6.88
N ILE A 57 -1.88 4.38 -8.01
CA ILE A 57 -1.52 5.81 -8.20
C ILE A 57 -2.78 6.68 -8.10
N GLY A 58 -3.92 6.20 -8.58
CA GLY A 58 -5.21 6.88 -8.42
C GLY A 58 -5.66 6.99 -6.96
N ILE A 59 -5.58 5.88 -6.22
CA ILE A 59 -5.93 5.83 -4.79
C ILE A 59 -5.01 6.75 -3.98
N ASP A 60 -3.69 6.70 -4.22
CA ASP A 60 -2.70 7.57 -3.59
C ASP A 60 -3.02 9.06 -3.82
N ARG A 61 -3.32 9.46 -5.06
CA ARG A 61 -3.70 10.85 -5.38
C ARG A 61 -4.96 11.30 -4.66
N ILE A 62 -5.96 10.42 -4.51
CA ILE A 62 -7.19 10.71 -3.76
C ILE A 62 -6.88 10.92 -2.27
N LEU A 63 -6.07 10.05 -1.66
CA LEU A 63 -5.69 10.15 -0.25
C LEU A 63 -4.81 11.39 0.02
N LYS A 64 -3.84 11.67 -0.84
CA LYS A 64 -3.05 12.92 -0.81
C LYS A 64 -3.95 14.16 -0.99
N GLY A 65 -5.00 14.06 -1.81
CA GLY A 65 -6.02 15.10 -1.95
C GLY A 65 -6.81 15.33 -0.66
N CYS A 66 -7.27 14.26 0.00
CA CYS A 66 -7.94 14.32 1.30
C CYS A 66 -7.07 15.00 2.37
N ALA A 67 -5.77 14.71 2.40
CA ALA A 67 -4.83 15.39 3.29
C ALA A 67 -4.71 16.90 2.98
N LYS A 68 -4.66 17.27 1.70
CA LYS A 68 -4.63 18.68 1.27
C LYS A 68 -5.92 19.44 1.60
N GLU A 69 -7.05 18.76 1.66
CA GLU A 69 -8.33 19.32 2.12
C GLU A 69 -8.39 19.52 3.64
N GLY A 70 -7.38 19.04 4.38
CA GLY A 70 -7.30 19.16 5.83
C GLY A 70 -8.19 18.17 6.57
N LEU A 71 -8.52 17.03 5.96
CA LEU A 71 -9.23 15.97 6.66
C LEU A 71 -8.36 15.39 7.79
N PRO A 72 -8.95 14.99 8.93
CA PRO A 72 -8.21 14.34 10.00
C PRO A 72 -7.60 13.02 9.55
N ASP A 73 -6.42 12.66 10.08
CA ASP A 73 -5.72 11.42 9.77
C ASP A 73 -6.60 10.17 9.92
N GLU A 74 -7.43 10.12 10.97
CA GLU A 74 -8.36 9.01 11.21
C GLU A 74 -9.37 8.82 10.07
N GLU A 75 -9.84 9.91 9.47
CA GLU A 75 -10.79 9.87 8.35
C GLU A 75 -10.07 9.48 7.05
N ILE A 76 -8.85 9.95 6.84
CA ILE A 76 -8.03 9.54 5.69
C ILE A 76 -7.73 8.04 5.77
N LEU A 77 -7.36 7.53 6.95
CA LEU A 77 -7.13 6.11 7.20
C LEU A 77 -8.39 5.29 6.95
N ARG A 78 -9.55 5.72 7.47
CA ARG A 78 -10.83 5.04 7.25
C ARG A 78 -11.14 4.89 5.77
N ARG A 79 -11.00 5.96 4.98
CA ARG A 79 -11.19 5.93 3.53
C ARG A 79 -10.18 5.03 2.83
N GLY A 80 -8.92 5.07 3.25
CA GLY A 80 -7.87 4.18 2.76
C GLY A 80 -8.23 2.71 2.95
N PHE A 81 -8.66 2.33 4.17
CA PHE A 81 -9.08 0.96 4.46
C PHE A 81 -10.26 0.53 3.57
N GLU A 82 -11.29 1.37 3.43
CA GLU A 82 -12.44 1.07 2.56
C GLU A 82 -12.04 0.88 1.10
N CYS A 83 -11.13 1.70 0.57
CA CYS A 83 -10.61 1.58 -0.79
C CYS A 83 -9.84 0.27 -0.99
N PHE A 84 -8.91 -0.06 -0.08
CA PHE A 84 -8.10 -1.27 -0.20
C PHE A 84 -8.90 -2.56 0.05
N ASP A 85 -9.91 -2.55 0.94
CA ASP A 85 -10.82 -3.68 1.14
C ASP A 85 -11.67 -3.95 -0.11
N ALA A 86 -12.18 -2.89 -0.75
CA ALA A 86 -12.91 -3.00 -2.00
C ALA A 86 -12.01 -3.50 -3.14
N LEU A 87 -10.78 -2.98 -3.24
CA LEU A 87 -9.79 -3.42 -4.23
C LEU A 87 -9.42 -4.89 -4.02
N TYR A 88 -9.19 -5.30 -2.77
CA TYR A 88 -8.93 -6.69 -2.44
C TYR A 88 -10.07 -7.61 -2.85
N SER A 89 -11.31 -7.24 -2.50
CA SER A 89 -12.51 -7.99 -2.89
C SER A 89 -12.68 -8.11 -4.41
N PHE A 90 -12.33 -7.06 -5.16
CA PHE A 90 -12.33 -7.08 -6.63
C PHE A 90 -11.26 -8.02 -7.21
N LEU A 91 -10.07 -8.06 -6.59
CA LEU A 91 -8.94 -8.88 -7.07
C LEU A 91 -9.05 -10.35 -6.66
N GLN A 92 -9.84 -10.67 -5.64
CA GLN A 92 -10.14 -12.04 -5.29
C GLN A 92 -10.85 -12.75 -6.44
N ARG A 93 -10.30 -13.91 -6.85
CA ARG A 93 -10.98 -14.80 -7.79
C ARG A 93 -12.22 -15.38 -7.11
N ARG A 94 -13.36 -15.36 -7.80
CA ARG A 94 -14.44 -16.30 -7.48
C ARG A 94 -14.03 -17.73 -7.83
#